data_AF-A0A508WSN0-F1
#
_entry.id   AF-A0A508WSN0-F1
#
_cell.length_a   1.000
_cell.length_b   1.000
_cell.length_c   1.000
_cell.angle_alpha   90.00
_cell.angle_beta   90.00
_cell.angle_gamma   90.00
#
_symmetry.space_group_name_H-M   'P 1'
#
loop_
_entity.id
_entity.type
_entity.pdbx_description
1 polymer ?
#
loop_
_entity_poly.entity_id
_entity_poly.type
_entity_poly.pdbx_seq_one_letter_code
_entity_poly.pdbx_strand_id
1 'polypeptide(L)'
;MYKFQFRGPKPSFQSAVQYHKQGYSYYGAEGRLEGNERRAELEKICEDLDTIVMREFPRTQNLEYAILKAHLILEHVLVQYIRSFAYTAVESHDVKFPFSQKLEVAHLLGFGRFDPLSYATVERLNKIRNQVAHTFSMDKKGFDEMLRINAEDYDSFAVSTDRERITYLRSITRGICAFTVGLIVGAHTFLEGEAADEQA
;
A
#
# COMPACT_ATOMS: atom_id res chain seq x y z
N MET A 1 -14.39 3.81 7.05
CA MET A 1 -13.42 4.77 6.47
C MET A 1 -13.98 6.18 6.72
N TYR A 2 -13.13 7.18 6.96
CA TYR A 2 -13.61 8.51 7.37
C TYR A 2 -14.15 9.29 6.17
N LYS A 3 -15.16 10.14 6.35
CA LYS A 3 -15.68 11.05 5.29
C LYS A 3 -14.69 12.20 4.97
N PHE A 4 -13.81 12.53 5.90
CA PHE A 4 -12.83 13.61 5.78
C PHE A 4 -11.49 13.18 6.37
N GLN A 5 -10.43 13.91 6.01
CA GLN A 5 -9.12 13.80 6.64
C GLN A 5 -8.74 15.14 7.27
N PHE A 6 -7.94 15.10 8.33
CA PHE A 6 -7.37 16.30 8.93
C PHE A 6 -5.97 16.55 8.42
N ARG A 7 -5.74 17.73 7.86
CA ARG A 7 -4.44 18.30 7.59
C ARG A 7 -4.06 19.20 8.77
N GLY A 8 -2.86 19.01 9.30
CA GLY A 8 -2.35 19.85 10.37
C GLY A 8 -0.99 19.38 10.88
N PRO A 9 -0.22 20.25 11.53
CA PRO A 9 1.03 19.85 12.14
C PRO A 9 0.79 18.80 13.23
N LYS A 10 1.77 17.92 13.43
CA LYS A 10 1.75 16.99 14.57
C LYS A 10 1.64 17.80 15.87
N PRO A 11 0.82 17.36 16.84
CA PRO A 11 0.75 18.01 18.14
C PRO A 11 2.15 18.15 18.75
N SER A 12 2.48 19.37 19.17
CA SER A 12 3.72 19.67 19.87
C SER A 12 3.47 19.69 21.37
N PHE A 13 4.55 19.70 22.16
CA PHE A 13 4.45 19.90 23.60
C PHE A 13 3.76 21.24 23.94
N GLN A 14 4.02 22.29 23.16
CA GLN A 14 3.39 23.59 23.36
C GLN A 14 1.88 23.53 23.09
N SER A 15 1.44 22.87 22.02
CA SER A 15 0.00 22.70 21.76
C SER A 15 -0.68 21.87 22.85
N ALA A 16 0.02 20.89 23.44
CA ALA A 16 -0.50 20.12 24.57
C ALA A 16 -0.64 20.98 25.85
N VAL A 17 0.35 21.84 26.13
CA VAL A 17 0.26 22.82 27.25
C VAL A 17 -0.90 23.79 27.03
N GLN A 18 -1.10 24.26 25.80
CA GLN A 18 -2.24 25.12 25.46
C GLN A 18 -3.57 24.39 25.65
N TYR A 19 -3.67 23.15 25.19
CA TYR A 19 -4.85 22.30 25.42
C TYR A 19 -5.18 22.17 26.91
N HIS A 20 -4.18 21.90 27.75
CA HIS A 20 -4.39 21.80 29.19
C HIS A 20 -4.88 23.12 29.81
N LYS A 21 -4.44 24.27 29.30
CA LYS A 21 -4.86 25.59 29.80
C LYS A 21 -6.27 25.98 29.33
N GLN A 22 -6.64 25.60 28.11
CA GLN A 22 -7.88 26.05 27.46
C GLN A 22 -9.01 25.00 27.53
N GLY A 23 -8.68 23.73 27.75
CA GLY A 23 -9.62 22.60 27.84
C GLY A 23 -10.09 22.03 26.48
N TYR A 24 -9.61 22.58 25.36
CA TYR A 24 -9.97 22.11 24.02
C TYR A 24 -8.85 22.36 23.01
N SER A 25 -8.86 21.61 21.91
CA SER A 25 -7.99 21.81 20.75
C SER A 25 -8.86 22.35 19.63
N TYR A 26 -8.57 23.56 19.16
CA TYR A 26 -9.29 24.11 18.01
C TYR A 26 -8.67 23.57 16.73
N TYR A 27 -9.28 22.52 16.17
CA TYR A 27 -9.07 22.17 14.77
C TYR A 27 -10.07 23.01 13.96
N GLY A 28 -9.61 24.15 13.44
CA GLY A 28 -10.44 24.98 12.56
C GLY A 28 -10.87 24.21 11.31
N ALA A 29 -11.95 24.66 10.67
CA ALA A 29 -12.42 24.10 9.39
C ALA A 29 -11.30 24.06 8.32
N GLU A 30 -10.33 24.97 8.40
CA GLU A 30 -9.15 25.05 7.53
C GLU A 30 -8.23 23.81 7.60
N GLY A 31 -8.31 23.04 8.69
CA GLY A 31 -7.56 21.79 8.84
C GLY A 31 -8.28 20.58 8.26
N ARG A 32 -9.47 20.74 7.68
CA ARG A 32 -10.23 19.63 7.08
C ARG A 32 -9.96 19.57 5.59
N LEU A 33 -9.57 18.41 5.10
CA LEU A 33 -9.52 18.14 3.66
C LEU A 33 -10.95 17.91 3.18
N GLU A 34 -11.44 18.80 2.31
CA GLU A 34 -12.80 18.75 1.79
C GLU A 34 -13.01 17.56 0.85
N GLY A 35 -14.25 17.13 0.65
CA GLY A 35 -14.58 15.92 -0.11
C GLY A 35 -14.01 15.91 -1.54
N ASN A 36 -14.09 17.05 -2.24
CA ASN A 36 -13.57 17.17 -3.61
C ASN A 36 -12.05 17.14 -3.67
N GLU A 37 -11.37 17.78 -2.72
CA GLU A 37 -9.90 17.74 -2.62
C GLU A 37 -9.42 16.33 -2.34
N ARG A 38 -10.13 15.62 -1.45
CA ARG A 38 -9.83 14.22 -1.15
C ARG A 38 -10.00 13.33 -2.37
N ARG A 39 -11.10 13.49 -3.11
CA ARG A 39 -11.35 12.72 -4.32
C ARG A 39 -10.22 12.89 -5.33
N ALA A 40 -9.83 14.13 -5.58
CA ALA A 40 -8.71 14.44 -6.49
C ALA A 40 -7.37 13.85 -6.01
N GLU A 41 -7.12 13.76 -4.71
CA GLU A 41 -5.93 13.08 -4.18
C GLU A 41 -6.00 11.56 -4.38
N LEU A 42 -7.16 10.94 -4.11
CA LEU A 42 -7.36 9.51 -4.30
C LEU A 42 -7.26 9.10 -5.78
N GLU A 43 -7.80 9.92 -6.69
CA GLU A 43 -7.67 9.72 -8.14
C GLU A 43 -6.20 9.71 -8.57
N LYS A 44 -5.41 10.70 -8.12
CA LYS A 44 -3.96 10.75 -8.39
C LYS A 44 -3.22 9.52 -7.85
N ILE A 45 -3.59 9.05 -6.66
CA ILE A 45 -3.02 7.83 -6.08
C ILE A 45 -3.35 6.64 -6.98
N CYS A 46 -4.61 6.49 -7.42
CA CYS A 46 -5.02 5.37 -8.26
C CYS A 46 -4.30 5.38 -9.61
N GLU A 47 -4.22 6.53 -10.27
CA GLU A 47 -3.49 6.71 -11.54
C GLU A 47 -1.99 6.35 -11.41
N ASP A 48 -1.35 6.76 -10.31
CA ASP A 48 0.04 6.40 -10.08
C ASP A 48 0.21 4.90 -9.83
N LEU A 49 -0.65 4.26 -9.03
CA LEU A 49 -0.59 2.82 -8.77
C LEU A 49 -0.86 1.98 -10.02
N ASP A 50 -1.74 2.43 -10.92
CA ASP A 50 -2.03 1.74 -12.18
C ASP A 50 -0.83 1.75 -13.14
N THR A 51 -0.02 2.80 -13.08
CA THR A 51 1.08 3.03 -14.03
C THR A 51 2.46 2.68 -13.49
N ILE A 52 2.66 2.66 -12.17
CA ILE A 52 3.98 2.50 -11.53
C ILE A 52 4.71 1.21 -11.95
N VAL A 53 4.00 0.09 -12.10
CA VAL A 53 4.64 -1.17 -12.51
C VAL A 53 5.17 -1.08 -13.94
N MET A 54 4.43 -0.44 -14.85
CA MET A 54 4.87 -0.28 -16.23
C MET A 54 6.05 0.70 -16.35
N ARG A 55 6.07 1.71 -15.47
CA ARG A 55 7.11 2.75 -15.42
C ARG A 55 8.40 2.26 -14.77
N GLU A 56 8.29 1.59 -13.62
CA GLU A 56 9.43 1.35 -12.71
C GLU A 56 9.92 -0.10 -12.70
N PHE A 57 9.09 -1.08 -13.11
CA PHE A 57 9.50 -2.49 -13.06
C PHE A 57 10.54 -2.77 -14.16
N PRO A 58 11.72 -3.31 -13.83
CA PRO A 58 12.82 -3.38 -14.78
C PRO A 58 12.59 -4.38 -15.92
N ARG A 59 13.15 -4.05 -17.08
CA ARG A 59 13.38 -4.99 -18.18
C ARG A 59 14.76 -5.62 -18.00
N THR A 60 14.84 -6.64 -17.15
CA THR A 60 16.10 -7.30 -16.77
C THR A 60 15.97 -8.83 -16.82
N GLN A 61 17.10 -9.51 -16.90
CA GLN A 61 17.22 -10.95 -16.66
C GLN A 61 17.74 -11.27 -15.25
N ASN A 62 18.21 -10.26 -14.51
CA ASN A 62 18.68 -10.40 -13.14
C ASN A 62 17.49 -10.43 -12.18
N LEU A 63 17.27 -11.57 -11.54
CA LEU A 63 16.12 -11.84 -10.68
C LEU A 63 16.20 -11.04 -9.37
N GLU A 64 17.38 -10.93 -8.79
CA GLU A 64 17.64 -10.16 -7.56
C GLU A 64 17.26 -8.69 -7.73
N TYR A 65 17.65 -8.09 -8.86
CA TYR A 65 17.29 -6.70 -9.17
C TYR A 65 15.78 -6.53 -9.38
N ALA A 66 15.12 -7.50 -10.03
CA ALA A 66 13.68 -7.50 -10.19
C ALA A 66 12.97 -7.59 -8.82
N ILE A 67 13.46 -8.40 -7.89
CA ILE A 67 12.94 -8.52 -6.52
C ILE A 67 13.09 -7.22 -5.75
N LEU A 68 14.26 -6.58 -5.81
CA LEU A 68 14.50 -5.29 -5.15
C LEU A 68 13.55 -4.22 -5.69
N LYS A 69 13.32 -4.17 -7.00
CA LYS A 69 12.38 -3.23 -7.62
C LYS A 69 10.92 -3.53 -7.28
N ALA A 70 10.51 -4.80 -7.33
CA ALA A 70 9.17 -5.21 -6.92
C ALA A 70 8.90 -4.80 -5.45
N HIS A 71 9.88 -5.02 -4.57
CA HIS A 71 9.79 -4.61 -3.17
C HIS A 71 9.57 -3.09 -3.00
N LEU A 72 10.33 -2.26 -3.71
CA LEU A 72 10.15 -0.79 -3.65
C LEU A 72 8.77 -0.35 -4.16
N ILE A 73 8.26 -0.99 -5.21
CA ILE A 73 6.92 -0.72 -5.72
C ILE A 73 5.88 -1.10 -4.67
N LEU A 74 5.97 -2.29 -4.07
CA LEU A 74 5.02 -2.72 -3.04
C LEU A 74 5.13 -1.88 -1.77
N GLU A 75 6.32 -1.39 -1.42
CA GLU A 75 6.47 -0.43 -0.32
C GLU A 75 5.70 0.87 -0.60
N HIS A 76 5.80 1.39 -1.82
CA HIS A 76 5.01 2.55 -2.24
C HIS A 76 3.51 2.27 -2.22
N VAL A 77 3.06 1.10 -2.69
CA VAL A 77 1.66 0.66 -2.59
C VAL A 77 1.17 0.68 -1.14
N LEU A 78 1.94 0.13 -0.20
CA LEU A 78 1.59 0.15 1.22
C LEU A 78 1.50 1.59 1.76
N VAL A 79 2.43 2.47 1.39
CA VAL A 79 2.37 3.89 1.79
C VAL A 79 1.10 4.54 1.26
N GLN A 80 0.79 4.38 -0.03
CA GLN A 80 -0.41 4.98 -0.60
C GLN A 80 -1.69 4.43 0.02
N TYR A 81 -1.76 3.12 0.25
CA TYR A 81 -2.87 2.50 0.97
C TYR A 81 -3.06 3.11 2.35
N ILE A 82 -1.99 3.21 3.16
CA ILE A 82 -2.07 3.84 4.49
C ILE A 82 -2.58 5.27 4.39
N ARG A 83 -2.07 6.07 3.43
CA ARG A 83 -2.49 7.46 3.22
C ARG A 83 -3.97 7.58 2.86
N SER A 84 -4.50 6.69 2.02
CA SER A 84 -5.91 6.71 1.60
C SER A 84 -6.87 6.43 2.77
N PHE A 85 -6.46 5.56 3.70
CA PHE A 85 -7.30 5.10 4.82
C PHE A 85 -7.03 5.81 6.15
N ALA A 86 -5.91 6.53 6.30
CA ALA A 86 -5.59 7.29 7.50
C ALA A 86 -6.64 8.37 7.80
N TYR A 87 -6.82 8.70 9.09
CA TYR A 87 -7.67 9.81 9.51
C TYR A 87 -7.00 11.18 9.30
N THR A 88 -5.68 11.21 9.43
CA THR A 88 -4.86 12.41 9.22
C THR A 88 -4.29 12.35 7.81
N ALA A 89 -4.41 13.46 7.08
CA ALA A 89 -3.72 13.64 5.81
C ALA A 89 -2.22 13.68 6.10
N VAL A 90 -1.50 12.70 5.57
CA VAL A 90 -0.06 12.55 5.75
C VAL A 90 0.61 12.51 4.40
N GLU A 91 1.72 13.22 4.27
CA GLU A 91 2.55 13.17 3.06
C GLU A 91 3.32 11.85 3.00
N SER A 92 3.63 11.38 1.79
CA SER A 92 4.33 10.10 1.60
C SER A 92 5.69 10.04 2.33
N HIS A 93 6.42 11.15 2.34
CA HIS A 93 7.73 11.27 2.98
C HIS A 93 7.68 11.33 4.52
N ASP A 94 6.50 11.54 5.11
CA ASP A 94 6.30 11.52 6.55
C ASP A 94 6.08 10.11 7.12
N VAL A 95 5.76 9.14 6.26
CA VAL A 95 5.55 7.73 6.62
C VAL A 95 6.90 6.99 6.67
N LYS A 96 7.65 7.23 7.75
CA LYS A 96 9.04 6.73 7.93
C LYS A 96 9.15 5.36 8.61
N PHE A 97 8.08 4.56 8.61
CA PHE A 97 8.11 3.23 9.22
C PHE A 97 8.98 2.25 8.42
N PRO A 98 9.67 1.29 9.05
CA PRO A 98 10.21 0.12 8.37
C PRO A 98 9.12 -0.65 7.60
N PHE A 99 9.51 -1.39 6.56
CA PHE A 99 8.56 -2.11 5.69
C PHE A 99 7.60 -3.02 6.46
N SER A 100 8.10 -3.81 7.42
CA SER A 100 7.26 -4.70 8.24
C SER A 100 6.19 -3.92 9.01
N GLN A 101 6.57 -2.78 9.61
CA GLN A 101 5.61 -1.92 10.32
C GLN A 101 4.59 -1.29 9.36
N LYS A 102 4.98 -0.91 8.13
CA LYS A 102 4.03 -0.45 7.11
C LYS A 102 3.00 -1.54 6.78
N LEU A 103 3.45 -2.77 6.60
CA LEU A 103 2.56 -3.89 6.29
C LEU A 103 1.58 -4.18 7.44
N GLU A 104 2.04 -4.17 8.69
CA GLU A 104 1.19 -4.34 9.87
C GLU A 104 0.13 -3.21 9.98
N VAL A 105 0.54 -1.95 9.79
CA VAL A 105 -0.40 -0.82 9.79
C VAL A 105 -1.42 -0.94 8.66
N ALA A 106 -0.98 -1.32 7.45
CA ALA A 106 -1.88 -1.55 6.34
C ALA A 106 -2.89 -2.67 6.66
N HIS A 107 -2.46 -3.75 7.30
CA HIS A 107 -3.33 -4.84 7.73
C HIS A 107 -4.38 -4.39 8.76
N LEU A 108 -3.98 -3.58 9.74
CA LEU A 108 -4.92 -2.97 10.69
C LEU A 108 -5.95 -2.06 10.00
N LEU A 109 -5.59 -1.47 8.86
CA LEU A 109 -6.50 -0.70 8.00
C LEU A 109 -7.33 -1.56 7.04
N GLY A 110 -7.12 -2.89 7.03
CA GLY A 110 -7.90 -3.85 6.25
C GLY A 110 -7.16 -4.50 5.08
N PHE A 111 -5.88 -4.18 4.85
CA PHE A 111 -5.10 -4.79 3.77
C PHE A 111 -5.00 -6.31 3.95
N GLY A 112 -5.29 -7.05 2.87
CA GLY A 112 -5.29 -8.51 2.87
C GLY A 112 -6.52 -9.17 3.49
N ARG A 113 -7.49 -8.40 4.04
CA ARG A 113 -8.72 -8.97 4.62
C ARG A 113 -9.59 -9.69 3.60
N PHE A 114 -9.69 -9.12 2.39
CA PHE A 114 -10.51 -9.65 1.30
C PHE A 114 -9.70 -10.45 0.26
N ASP A 115 -8.37 -10.42 0.38
CA ASP A 115 -7.45 -11.24 -0.41
C ASP A 115 -6.31 -11.72 0.50
N PRO A 116 -6.41 -12.93 1.07
CA PRO A 116 -5.36 -13.46 1.93
C PRO A 116 -4.03 -13.67 1.20
N LEU A 117 -4.04 -13.76 -0.14
CA LEU A 117 -2.82 -13.94 -0.94
C LEU A 117 -1.96 -12.69 -0.93
N SER A 118 -2.57 -11.50 -1.06
CA SER A 118 -1.85 -10.22 -1.04
C SER A 118 -0.95 -10.06 0.18
N TYR A 119 -1.49 -10.27 1.39
CA TYR A 119 -0.71 -10.11 2.62
C TYR A 119 0.46 -11.09 2.69
N ALA A 120 0.18 -12.38 2.50
CA ALA A 120 1.19 -13.43 2.56
C ALA A 120 2.29 -13.22 1.51
N THR A 121 1.92 -12.76 0.31
CA THR A 121 2.84 -12.48 -0.79
C THR A 121 3.75 -11.31 -0.49
N VAL A 122 3.20 -10.18 -0.01
CA VAL A 122 4.00 -9.00 0.36
C VAL A 122 4.96 -9.32 1.51
N GLU A 123 4.48 -10.07 2.51
CA GLU A 123 5.29 -10.51 3.65
C GLU A 123 6.44 -11.42 3.20
N ARG A 124 6.14 -12.42 2.35
CA ARG A 124 7.13 -13.36 1.83
C ARG A 124 8.15 -12.66 0.93
N LEU A 125 7.73 -11.71 0.08
CA LEU A 125 8.64 -10.93 -0.75
C LEU A 125 9.62 -10.11 0.10
N ASN A 126 9.17 -9.53 1.22
CA ASN A 126 10.05 -8.82 2.14
C ASN A 126 11.12 -9.73 2.76
N LYS A 127 10.73 -10.95 3.17
CA LYS A 127 11.69 -11.97 3.67
C LYS A 127 12.75 -12.31 2.62
N ILE A 128 12.31 -12.52 1.37
CA ILE A 128 13.19 -12.84 0.23
C ILE A 128 14.11 -11.66 -0.12
N ARG A 129 13.57 -10.44 -0.14
CA ARG A 129 14.36 -9.22 -0.34
C ARG A 129 15.48 -9.10 0.70
N ASN A 130 15.19 -9.38 1.97
CA ASN A 130 16.19 -9.31 3.03
C ASN A 130 17.33 -10.31 2.82
N GLN A 131 17.03 -11.51 2.32
CA GLN A 131 18.05 -12.49 1.95
C GLN A 131 18.95 -11.96 0.83
N VAL A 132 18.34 -11.44 -0.25
CA VAL A 132 19.07 -10.85 -1.39
C VAL A 132 19.98 -9.72 -0.92
N ALA A 133 19.48 -8.81 -0.07
CA ALA A 133 20.22 -7.63 0.37
C ALA A 133 21.37 -7.94 1.35
N HIS A 134 21.23 -8.96 2.21
CA HIS A 134 22.21 -9.23 3.26
C HIS A 134 23.15 -10.39 2.95
N THR A 135 22.72 -11.38 2.17
CA THR A 135 23.48 -12.62 1.96
C THR A 135 23.90 -12.84 0.52
N PHE A 136 23.42 -12.02 -0.43
CA PHE A 136 23.58 -12.25 -1.87
C PHE A 136 23.15 -13.68 -2.31
N SER A 137 22.32 -14.32 -1.50
CA SER A 137 21.75 -15.64 -1.72
C SER A 137 20.25 -15.54 -1.51
N MET A 138 19.49 -16.41 -2.17
CA MET A 138 18.04 -16.39 -2.13
C MET A 138 17.46 -17.80 -2.02
N ASP A 139 16.48 -17.96 -1.14
CA ASP A 139 15.64 -19.15 -1.07
C ASP A 139 14.74 -19.25 -2.33
N LYS A 140 15.30 -19.81 -3.42
CA LYS A 140 14.56 -20.00 -4.69
C LYS A 140 13.32 -20.87 -4.50
N LYS A 141 13.38 -21.91 -3.68
CA LYS A 141 12.20 -22.76 -3.38
C LYS A 141 11.10 -21.94 -2.72
N GLY A 142 11.49 -21.12 -1.76
CA GLY A 142 10.61 -20.21 -1.06
C GLY A 142 10.00 -19.12 -1.92
N PHE A 143 10.75 -18.66 -2.92
CA PHE A 143 10.28 -17.72 -3.94
C PHE A 143 9.32 -18.40 -4.91
N ASP A 144 9.64 -19.60 -5.38
CA ASP A 144 8.77 -20.37 -6.29
C ASP A 144 7.43 -20.70 -5.65
N GLU A 145 7.41 -21.04 -4.35
CA GLU A 145 6.17 -21.24 -3.59
C GLU A 145 5.34 -19.95 -3.48
N MET A 146 6.00 -18.79 -3.30
CA MET A 146 5.31 -17.49 -3.32
C MET A 146 4.67 -17.22 -4.69
N LEU A 147 5.35 -17.56 -5.79
CA LEU A 147 4.75 -17.45 -7.12
C LEU A 147 3.58 -18.42 -7.28
N ARG A 148 3.73 -19.64 -6.77
CA ARG A 148 2.75 -20.73 -6.85
C ARG A 148 1.42 -20.38 -6.20
N ILE A 149 1.42 -19.80 -5.00
CA ILE A 149 0.17 -19.41 -4.31
C ILE A 149 -0.61 -18.31 -5.06
N ASN A 150 0.04 -17.60 -5.98
CA ASN A 150 -0.59 -16.56 -6.81
C ASN A 150 -0.92 -17.06 -8.23
N ALA A 151 -0.64 -18.32 -8.54
CA ALA A 151 -0.98 -18.92 -9.83
C ALA A 151 -2.46 -19.30 -9.88
N GLU A 152 -3.04 -19.28 -11.08
CA GLU A 152 -4.42 -19.73 -11.31
C GLU A 152 -4.58 -21.23 -11.04
N ASP A 153 -3.58 -22.04 -11.41
CA ASP A 153 -3.50 -23.47 -11.11
C ASP A 153 -2.31 -23.74 -10.18
N TYR A 154 -2.60 -23.94 -8.90
CA TYR A 154 -1.60 -24.23 -7.87
C TYR A 154 -0.89 -25.55 -8.14
N ASP A 155 -1.62 -26.62 -8.47
CA ASP A 155 -1.06 -27.97 -8.56
C ASP A 155 -0.16 -28.13 -9.79
N SER A 156 -0.51 -27.50 -10.92
CA SER A 156 0.24 -27.58 -12.16
C SER A 156 1.33 -26.50 -12.31
N PHE A 157 1.45 -25.57 -11.37
CA PHE A 157 2.41 -24.47 -11.47
C PHE A 157 3.86 -24.97 -11.46
N ALA A 158 4.62 -24.57 -12.48
CA ALA A 158 6.05 -24.80 -12.55
C ALA A 158 6.76 -23.60 -13.19
N VAL A 159 7.94 -23.27 -12.65
CA VAL A 159 8.85 -22.27 -13.21
C VAL A 159 10.26 -22.86 -13.25
N SER A 160 10.89 -22.79 -14.42
CA SER A 160 12.20 -23.38 -14.64
C SER A 160 13.28 -22.30 -14.73
N THR A 161 12.94 -21.14 -15.29
CA THR A 161 13.90 -20.07 -15.56
C THR A 161 13.67 -18.82 -14.73
N ASP A 162 14.74 -18.06 -14.49
CA ASP A 162 14.66 -16.76 -13.82
C ASP A 162 13.85 -15.75 -14.65
N ARG A 163 13.81 -15.90 -15.97
CA ARG A 163 12.96 -15.07 -16.85
C ARG A 163 11.46 -15.31 -16.62
N GLU A 164 11.04 -16.56 -16.46
CA GLU A 164 9.65 -16.91 -16.11
C GLU A 164 9.30 -16.33 -14.74
N ARG A 165 10.16 -16.55 -13.74
CA ARG A 165 10.06 -15.97 -12.40
C ARG A 165 9.87 -14.45 -12.39
N ILE A 166 10.68 -13.71 -13.15
CA ILE A 166 10.55 -12.25 -13.28
C ILE A 166 9.20 -11.87 -13.91
N THR A 167 8.73 -12.64 -14.90
CA THR A 167 7.45 -12.40 -15.57
C THR A 167 6.28 -12.59 -14.60
N TYR A 168 6.29 -13.67 -13.82
CA TYR A 168 5.29 -13.89 -12.77
C TYR A 168 5.36 -12.82 -11.69
N LEU A 169 6.55 -12.48 -11.19
CA LEU A 169 6.72 -11.42 -10.18
C LEU A 169 6.15 -10.07 -10.67
N ARG A 170 6.37 -9.72 -11.94
CA ARG A 170 5.77 -8.51 -12.53
C ARG A 170 4.25 -8.58 -12.53
N SER A 171 3.68 -9.73 -12.91
CA SER A 171 2.23 -9.93 -12.94
C SER A 171 1.62 -9.82 -11.54
N ILE A 172 2.22 -10.49 -10.54
CA ILE A 172 1.83 -10.40 -9.13
C ILE A 172 1.90 -8.97 -8.61
N THR A 173 3.01 -8.26 -8.88
CA THR A 173 3.17 -6.86 -8.45
C THR A 173 2.06 -5.99 -9.05
N ARG A 174 1.73 -6.19 -10.34
CA ARG A 174 0.61 -5.50 -11.00
C ARG A 174 -0.74 -5.86 -10.38
N GLY A 175 -0.95 -7.15 -10.07
CA GLY A 175 -2.17 -7.64 -9.42
C GLY A 175 -2.40 -6.97 -8.06
N ILE A 176 -1.35 -6.88 -7.22
CA ILE A 176 -1.42 -6.21 -5.92
C ILE A 176 -1.71 -4.70 -6.08
N CYS A 177 -1.10 -4.02 -7.06
CA CYS A 177 -1.44 -2.62 -7.37
C CYS A 177 -2.93 -2.48 -7.73
N ALA A 178 -3.42 -3.26 -8.69
CA ALA A 178 -4.80 -3.20 -9.16
C ALA A 178 -5.81 -3.55 -8.04
N PHE A 179 -5.51 -4.56 -7.23
CA PHE A 179 -6.33 -4.91 -6.06
C PHE A 179 -6.38 -3.76 -5.05
N THR A 180 -5.24 -3.13 -4.77
CA THR A 180 -5.16 -1.97 -3.86
C THR A 180 -5.98 -0.79 -4.38
N VAL A 181 -5.92 -0.50 -5.69
CA VAL A 181 -6.77 0.51 -6.34
C VAL A 181 -8.25 0.16 -6.16
N GLY A 182 -8.64 -1.09 -6.42
CA GLY A 182 -10.00 -1.56 -6.20
C GLY A 182 -10.50 -1.37 -4.76
N LEU A 183 -9.64 -1.61 -3.77
CA LEU A 183 -9.96 -1.36 -2.36
C LEU A 183 -10.14 0.14 -2.07
N ILE A 184 -9.26 1.00 -2.58
CA ILE A 184 -9.33 2.46 -2.38
C ILE A 184 -10.60 3.02 -3.01
N VAL A 185 -10.88 2.67 -4.27
CA VAL A 185 -12.06 3.13 -5.00
C VAL A 185 -13.34 2.61 -4.35
N GLY A 186 -13.42 1.30 -4.08
CA GLY A 186 -14.62 0.69 -3.49
C GLY A 186 -14.96 1.28 -2.12
N ALA A 187 -13.94 1.54 -1.30
CA ALA A 187 -14.16 2.16 0.01
C ALA A 187 -14.61 3.63 -0.11
N HIS A 188 -14.19 4.36 -1.15
CA HIS A 188 -14.62 5.73 -1.38
C HIS A 188 -16.06 5.80 -1.91
N THR A 189 -16.41 4.99 -2.92
CA THR A 189 -17.76 4.96 -3.50
C THR A 189 -18.82 4.58 -2.48
N PHE A 190 -18.52 3.63 -1.58
CA PHE A 190 -19.44 3.24 -0.51
C PHE A 190 -19.80 4.42 0.41
N LEU A 191 -18.82 5.26 0.78
CA LEU A 191 -19.04 6.43 1.64
C LEU A 191 -19.87 7.53 0.97
N GLU A 192 -19.80 7.64 -0.36
CA GLU A 192 -20.60 8.60 -1.11
C GLU A 192 -22.07 8.18 -1.19
N GLY A 193 -22.32 6.88 -1.36
CA GLY A 193 -23.68 6.31 -1.36
C GLY A 193 -24.43 6.60 -0.06
N GLU A 194 -23.80 6.32 1.10
CA GLU A 194 -24.40 6.58 2.42
C GLU A 194 -24.73 8.07 2.64
N ALA A 195 -23.92 8.99 2.09
CA ALA A 195 -24.14 10.42 2.25
C ALA A 195 -25.31 10.96 1.40
N ALA A 196 -25.61 10.31 0.27
CA ALA A 196 -26.75 10.66 -0.57
C ALA A 196 -28.07 10.20 0.07
N ASP A 197 -28.07 9.02 0.70
CA ASP A 197 -29.26 8.48 1.37
C ASP A 197 -29.63 9.24 2.66
N GLU A 198 -28.66 9.86 3.36
CA GLU A 198 -28.92 10.72 4.53
C GLU A 198 -29.59 12.08 4.18
N GLN A 199 -29.62 12.47 2.90
CA GLN A 199 -30.18 13.74 2.43
C GLN A 199 -31.56 13.61 1.77
N ALA A 200 -32.03 12.38 1.54
CA ALA A 200 -33.32 12.06 0.93
C ALA A 200 -34.42 11.82 1.98
#